data_AF-A0AAU7JCB7-F1
#
_entry.id   AF-A0AAU7JCB7-F1
#
_cell.length_a   1.000
_cell.length_b   1.000
_cell.length_c   1.000
_cell.angle_alpha   90.00
_cell.angle_beta   90.00
_cell.angle_gamma   90.00
#
_symmetry.space_group_name_H-M   'P 1'
#
loop_
_entity.id
_entity.type
_entity.pdbx_description
1 polymer ?
#
loop_
_entity_poly.entity_id
_entity_poly.type
_entity_poly.pdbx_seq_one_letter_code
_entity_poly.pdbx_strand_id
1 'polypeptide(L)' 'MAATGSLNRKNLLTIVSVGILVGTELVGLALAAGWALAGIFQLGTAYEYAFMAIFGAMGLYGLFRFMQRAVKVEPIRN' A
#
# COMPACT_ATOMS: atom_id res chain seq x y z
N MET A 1 -27.07 0.64 -18.37
CA MET A 1 -26.68 -0.67 -18.91
C MET A 1 -25.40 -1.09 -18.20
N ALA A 2 -25.46 -2.02 -17.25
CA ALA A 2 -24.26 -2.56 -16.64
C ALA A 2 -23.58 -3.47 -17.67
N ALA A 3 -22.52 -2.98 -18.31
CA ALA A 3 -21.65 -3.87 -19.05
C ALA A 3 -21.19 -4.96 -18.08
N THR A 4 -21.32 -6.23 -18.45
CA THR A 4 -20.76 -7.35 -17.70
C THR A 4 -19.62 -7.88 -18.57
N GLY A 5 -18.54 -7.09 -18.67
CA GLY A 5 -17.29 -7.54 -19.28
C GLY A 5 -16.68 -8.63 -18.40
N SER A 6 -16.20 -9.72 -19.00
CA SER A 6 -15.62 -10.83 -18.24
C SER A 6 -14.38 -10.36 -17.46
N LEU A 7 -14.21 -10.86 -16.25
CA LEU A 7 -13.02 -10.59 -15.44
C LEU A 7 -11.82 -11.32 -16.05
N ASN A 8 -10.74 -10.60 -16.32
CA ASN A 8 -9.48 -11.20 -16.72
C ASN A 8 -8.79 -11.78 -15.48
N ARG A 9 -9.00 -13.08 -15.22
CA ARG A 9 -8.46 -13.80 -14.06
C ARG A 9 -6.94 -13.76 -13.97
N LYS A 10 -6.23 -13.70 -15.11
CA LYS A 10 -4.76 -13.62 -15.13
C LYS A 10 -4.29 -12.27 -14.61
N ASN A 11 -4.81 -11.18 -15.19
CA ASN A 11 -4.49 -9.82 -14.75
C ASN A 11 -4.90 -9.59 -13.29
N LEU A 12 -6.05 -10.14 -12.87
CA LEU A 12 -6.47 -10.10 -11.48
C LEU A 12 -5.45 -10.78 -10.55
N LEU A 13 -4.96 -11.97 -10.90
CA LEU A 13 -3.95 -12.68 -10.13
C LEU A 13 -2.65 -11.87 -10.06
N THR A 14 -2.19 -11.32 -11.19
CA THR A 14 -0.98 -10.47 -11.24
C THR A 14 -1.12 -9.26 -10.31
N ILE A 15 -2.23 -8.54 -10.38
CA ILE A 15 -2.49 -7.35 -9.56
C ILE A 15 -2.55 -7.69 -8.07
N VAL A 16 -3.19 -8.81 -7.72
CA VAL A 16 -3.26 -9.26 -6.33
C VAL A 16 -1.88 -9.67 -5.83
N SER A 17 -1.12 -10.45 -6.61
CA SER A 17 0.22 -10.88 -6.24
C SER A 17 1.16 -9.71 -6.02
N VAL A 18 1.22 -8.76 -6.96
CA VAL A 18 2.07 -7.57 -6.81
C VAL A 18 1.57 -6.66 -5.70
N GLY A 19 0.24 -6.56 -5.51
CA GLY A 19 -0.35 -5.78 -4.43
C GLY A 19 0.02 -6.32 -3.05
N ILE A 20 0.08 -7.63 -2.87
CA ILE A 20 0.52 -8.25 -1.61
C ILE A 20 2.02 -8.04 -1.41
N LEU A 21 2.84 -8.32 -2.44
CA LEU A 21 4.29 -8.23 -2.36
C LEU A 21 4.72 -6.79 -2.03
N VAL A 22 4.36 -5.84 -2.90
CA VAL A 22 4.72 -4.42 -2.73
C VAL A 22 4.00 -3.79 -1.55
N GLY A 23 2.74 -4.18 -1.29
CA GLY A 23 1.96 -3.62 -0.20
C GLY A 23 2.53 -3.97 1.17
N THR A 24 2.95 -5.22 1.36
CA THR A 24 3.55 -5.67 2.63
C THR A 24 4.87 -4.96 2.87
N GLU A 25 5.73 -4.88 1.86
CA GLU A 25 7.02 -4.21 1.96
C GLU A 25 6.86 -2.71 2.23
N LEU A 26 6.00 -2.02 1.47
CA LEU A 26 5.84 -0.57 1.60
C LEU A 26 5.18 -0.16 2.93
N VAL A 27 4.12 -0.85 3.34
CA VAL A 27 3.41 -0.53 4.58
C VAL A 27 4.24 -0.95 5.79
N GLY A 28 4.86 -2.13 5.74
CA GLY A 28 5.75 -2.61 6.80
C GLY A 28 6.95 -1.69 7.00
N LEU A 29 7.61 -1.29 5.91
CA LEU A 29 8.73 -0.35 5.93
C LEU A 29 8.30 1.02 6.48
N ALA A 30 7.14 1.53 6.06
CA ALA A 30 6.66 2.83 6.51
C ALA A 30 6.38 2.84 8.03
N LEU A 31 5.71 1.80 8.55
CA LEU A 31 5.44 1.68 9.99
C LEU A 31 6.73 1.50 10.79
N ALA A 32 7.64 0.62 10.33
CA ALA A 32 8.93 0.41 10.97
C ALA A 32 9.78 1.69 10.98
N ALA A 33 9.77 2.47 9.90
CA ALA A 33 10.44 3.76 9.82
C ALA A 33 9.85 4.78 10.81
N GLY A 34 8.52 4.85 10.91
CA GLY A 34 7.84 5.72 11.88
C GLY A 34 8.21 5.38 13.33
N TRP A 35 8.19 4.08 13.67
CA TRP A 35 8.64 3.60 14.98
C TRP A 35 10.12 3.93 15.24
N ALA A 36 11.00 3.62 14.28
CA ALA A 36 12.44 3.82 14.43
C ALA A 36 12.82 5.30 14.58
N LEU A 37 12.21 6.20 13.80
CA LEU A 37 12.47 7.63 13.90
C LEU A 37 12.10 8.17 15.27
N ALA A 38 10.90 7.86 15.77
CA ALA A 38 10.48 8.30 17.09
C ALA A 38 11.35 7.75 18.22
N GLY A 39 11.81 6.49 18.09
CA GLY A 39 12.72 5.84 19.04
C GLY A 39 14.11 6.48 19.09
N ILE A 40 14.68 6.84 17.94
CA ILE A 40 16.01 7.50 17.87
C ILE A 40 15.98 8.87 18.56
N PHE A 41 14.86 9.60 18.46
CA PHE A 41 14.70 10.89 19.13
C PHE A 41 14.20 10.79 20.59
N GLN A 42 13.94 9.57 21.10
CA GLN A 42 13.43 9.33 22.45
C GLN A 42 12.19 10.17 22.83
N LEU A 43 11.31 10.43 21.85
CA LEU A 43 10.19 11.36 22.00
C LEU A 43 9.08 10.80 22.91
N GLY A 44 9.11 9.50 23.21
CA GLY A 44 8.11 8.81 24.01
C GLY A 44 6.92 8.31 23.17
N THR A 45 6.09 7.51 23.82
CA THR A 45 5.10 6.63 23.16
C THR A 45 4.03 7.37 22.36
N ALA A 46 3.64 8.58 22.77
CA ALA A 46 2.65 9.38 22.04
C ALA A 46 3.17 9.77 20.64
N TYR A 47 4.44 10.18 20.55
CA TYR A 47 5.04 10.56 19.27
C TYR A 47 5.37 9.34 18.42
N GLU A 48 5.75 8.21 19.02
CA GLU A 48 5.89 6.94 18.29
C GLU A 48 4.62 6.58 17.52
N TYR A 49 3.45 6.63 18.17
CA TYR A 49 2.18 6.37 17.49
C TYR A 49 1.85 7.43 16.44
N ALA A 50 2.18 8.71 16.69
CA ALA A 50 1.97 9.78 15.72
C ALA A 50 2.83 9.57 14.46
N PHE A 51 4.12 9.24 14.62
CA PHE A 51 5.02 8.96 13.51
C PHE A 51 4.62 7.68 12.76
N MET A 52 4.26 6.61 13.47
CA MET A 52 3.72 5.40 12.85
C MET A 52 2.44 5.70 12.04
N ALA A 53 1.53 6.52 12.57
CA ALA A 53 0.31 6.89 11.86
C ALA A 53 0.60 7.72 10.61
N ILE A 54 1.47 8.73 10.71
CA ILE A 54 1.84 9.60 9.57
C ILE A 54 2.56 8.79 8.48
N PHE A 55 3.58 8.02 8.85
CA PHE A 55 4.33 7.21 7.89
C PHE A 55 3.46 6.08 7.33
N GLY A 56 2.69 5.39 8.16
CA GLY A 56 1.74 4.37 7.72
C GLY A 56 0.72 4.93 6.72
N ALA A 57 0.17 6.13 6.96
CA ALA A 57 -0.72 6.80 6.03
C ALA A 57 -0.02 7.14 4.70
N MET A 58 1.23 7.60 4.73
CA MET A 58 2.03 7.82 3.53
C MET A 58 2.29 6.51 2.76
N GLY A 59 2.61 5.42 3.47
CA GLY A 59 2.80 4.09 2.87
C GLY A 59 1.53 3.58 2.20
N LEU A 60 0.38 3.70 2.87
CA LEU A 60 -0.92 3.34 2.31
C LEU A 60 -1.29 4.20 1.09
N TYR A 61 -1.02 5.50 1.14
CA TYR A 61 -1.26 6.39 0.01
C TYR A 61 -0.36 6.03 -1.19
N GLY A 62 0.91 5.74 -0.94
CA GLY A 62 1.85 5.23 -1.94
C GLY A 62 1.36 3.94 -2.58
N LEU A 63 0.94 2.97 -1.76
CA LEU A 63 0.36 1.71 -2.22
C LEU A 63 -0.90 1.93 -3.05
N PHE A 64 -1.81 2.79 -2.61
CA PHE A 64 -3.02 3.12 -3.35
C PHE A 64 -2.69 3.70 -4.74
N ARG A 65 -1.76 4.65 -4.82
CA ARG A 65 -1.29 5.24 -6.08
C ARG A 65 -0.55 4.23 -6.97
N PHE A 66 0.15 3.27 -6.38
CA PHE A 66 0.77 2.17 -7.10
C PHE A 66 -0.29 1.24 -7.70
N MET A 67 -1.27 0.80 -6.90
CA MET A 67 -2.36 -0.05 -7.34
C MET A 67 -3.19 0.60 -8.45
N GLN A 68 -3.47 1.90 -8.35
CA GLN A 68 -4.12 2.65 -9.43
C GLN A 68 -3.38 2.57 -10.75
N ARG A 69 -2.04 2.55 -10.73
CA ARG A 69 -1.22 2.40 -11.94
C ARG A 69 -1.18 0.96 -12.42
N ALA A 70 -1.05 0.00 -11.50
CA ALA A 70 -1.07 -1.43 -11.83
C ALA A 70 -2.37 -1.81 -12.58
N VAL A 71 -3.53 -1.35 -12.09
CA VAL A 71 -4.83 -1.59 -12.74
C VAL A 71 -4.96 -0.91 -14.11
N LYS A 72 -4.30 0.23 -14.33
CA LYS A 72 -4.28 0.90 -15.64
C LYS A 72 -3.40 0.18 -16.65
N VAL A 73 -2.29 -0.41 -16.20
CA VAL A 73 -1.36 -1.18 -17.04
C VAL A 73 -1.96 -2.55 -17.38
N GLU A 74 -2.56 -3.22 -16.40
CA GLU A 74 -3.28 -4.48 -16.58
C GLU A 74 -4.77 -4.34 -16.24
N PRO A 75 -5.63 -4.02 -17.22
CA PRO A 75 -7.07 -3.89 -16.97
C PRO A 75 -7.65 -5.20 -16.43
N ILE A 76 -8.34 -5.14 -15.30
CA ILE A 76 -8.99 -6.30 -14.67
C ILE A 76 -10.23 -6.73 -15.46
N ARG A 77 -10.79 -5.82 -16.26
CA ARG A 77 -12.02 -6.02 -17.00
C ARG A 77 -11.85 -5.55 -18.44
N ASN A 78 -12.27 -6.41 -19.37
CA ASN A 78 -12.36 -6.10 -20.79
C ASN A 78 -13.59 -5.22 -21.08
#